data_AF-A0A925SX65-F1
#
_entry.id   AF-A0A925SX65-F1
#
_cell.length_a   1.000
_cell.length_b   1.000
_cell.length_c   1.000
_cell.angle_alpha   90.00
_cell.angle_beta   90.00
_cell.angle_gamma   90.00
#
_symmetry.space_group_name_H-M   'P 1'
#
loop_
_entity.id
_entity.type
_entity.pdbx_description
1 polymer ?
#
loop_
_entity_poly.entity_id
_entity_poly.type
_entity_poly.pdbx_seq_one_letter_code
_entity_poly.pdbx_strand_id
1 'polypeptide(L)'
;MKEKDETFRAAMRDVAPIKGHNRVEPYRKPRLPIPAKRHEDERAVIVELARLTLDDDAEIEEDASYLRPGLPRDILRKLRRTHWVIQDDLDLHGFTGDEAVLETAAFLAGARRRGLRCVRIVHGKGLRSAGREPVLKRRIR
;
A
#
# COMPACT_ATOMS: atom_id res chain seq x y z
N MET A 1 -70.53 -50.76 -42.29
CA MET A 1 -69.35 -49.96 -41.83
C MET A 1 -68.81 -50.38 -40.46
N LYS A 2 -69.26 -51.49 -39.85
CA LYS A 2 -68.73 -52.00 -38.56
C LYS A 2 -67.66 -53.11 -38.74
N GLU A 3 -67.74 -53.85 -39.83
CA GLU A 3 -66.89 -55.02 -40.09
C GLU A 3 -65.40 -54.68 -40.21
N LYS A 4 -65.06 -53.54 -40.83
CA LYS A 4 -63.67 -53.08 -40.99
C LYS A 4 -62.99 -52.69 -39.68
N ASP A 5 -63.75 -52.14 -38.72
CA ASP A 5 -63.23 -51.76 -37.40
C ASP A 5 -62.90 -52.99 -36.56
N GLU A 6 -63.70 -54.06 -36.68
CA GLU A 6 -63.44 -55.32 -35.99
C GLU A 6 -62.23 -56.04 -36.59
N THR A 7 -62.08 -56.04 -37.92
CA THR A 7 -60.90 -56.61 -38.58
C THR A 7 -59.62 -55.88 -38.17
N PHE A 8 -59.67 -54.55 -38.11
CA PHE A 8 -58.52 -53.74 -37.71
C PHE A 8 -58.11 -53.99 -36.25
N ARG A 9 -59.09 -54.08 -35.33
CA ARG A 9 -58.82 -54.40 -33.91
C ARG A 9 -58.29 -55.81 -33.72
N ALA A 10 -58.72 -56.77 -34.53
CA ALA A 10 -58.18 -58.12 -34.52
C ALA A 10 -56.72 -58.15 -34.99
N ALA A 11 -56.38 -57.41 -36.04
CA ALA A 11 -55.01 -57.32 -36.57
C ALA A 11 -54.03 -56.62 -35.62
N MET A 12 -54.51 -55.71 -34.77
CA MET A 12 -53.68 -54.94 -33.83
C MET A 12 -53.62 -55.53 -32.41
N ARG A 13 -54.18 -56.73 -32.19
CA ARG A 13 -54.34 -57.33 -30.86
C ARG A 13 -53.01 -57.60 -30.13
N ASP A 14 -51.94 -57.87 -30.87
CA ASP A 14 -50.63 -58.25 -30.32
C ASP A 14 -49.62 -57.10 -30.27
N VAL A 15 -50.05 -55.86 -30.52
CA VAL A 15 -49.17 -54.68 -30.52
C VAL A 15 -49.14 -54.05 -29.12
N ALA A 16 -47.99 -54.11 -28.47
CA ALA A 16 -47.73 -53.39 -27.22
C ALA A 16 -47.27 -51.96 -27.52
N PRO A 17 -47.87 -50.91 -26.91
CA PRO A 17 -47.41 -49.54 -27.06
C PRO A 17 -45.97 -49.39 -26.54
N ILE A 18 -45.10 -48.78 -27.35
CA ILE A 18 -43.73 -48.47 -26.92
C ILE A 18 -43.81 -47.40 -25.83
N LYS A 19 -43.39 -47.75 -24.61
CA LYS A 19 -43.30 -46.79 -23.50
C LYS A 19 -42.22 -45.79 -23.83
N GLY A 20 -42.59 -44.53 -24.05
CA GLY A 20 -41.64 -43.47 -24.30
C GLY A 20 -40.72 -43.25 -23.10
N HIS A 21 -39.41 -43.40 -23.30
CA HIS A 21 -38.40 -42.79 -22.45
C HIS A 21 -37.17 -42.51 -23.31
N ASN A 22 -37.27 -41.41 -24.06
CA ASN A 22 -36.11 -40.71 -24.58
C ASN A 22 -36.42 -39.21 -24.69
N ARG A 23 -36.89 -38.61 -23.59
CA ARG A 23 -37.10 -37.17 -23.50
C ARG A 23 -35.87 -36.58 -22.83
N VAL A 24 -34.99 -35.97 -23.61
CA VAL A 24 -33.87 -35.18 -23.07
C VAL A 24 -34.47 -34.03 -22.26
N GLU A 25 -34.00 -33.85 -21.02
CA GLU A 25 -34.40 -32.69 -20.22
C GLU A 25 -33.96 -31.41 -20.92
N PRO A 26 -34.89 -30.53 -21.35
CA PRO A 26 -34.51 -29.30 -21.99
C PRO A 26 -34.11 -28.28 -20.92
N TYR A 27 -32.87 -27.82 -21.03
CA TYR A 27 -32.28 -26.64 -20.39
C TYR A 27 -31.80 -26.78 -18.93
N ARG A 28 -30.47 -26.82 -18.79
CA ARG A 28 -29.76 -26.54 -17.53
C ARG A 28 -29.49 -25.03 -17.46
N LYS A 29 -29.91 -24.35 -16.38
CA LYS A 29 -29.52 -22.94 -16.18
C LYS A 29 -27.99 -22.82 -16.22
N PRO A 30 -27.41 -21.94 -17.06
CA PRO A 30 -25.98 -21.71 -17.08
C PRO A 30 -25.54 -21.12 -15.74
N ARG A 31 -24.33 -21.49 -15.30
CA ARG A 31 -23.71 -20.88 -14.14
C ARG A 31 -23.48 -19.39 -14.42
N LEU A 32 -23.69 -18.55 -13.43
CA LEU A 32 -23.38 -17.13 -13.55
C LEU A 32 -21.87 -16.97 -13.81
N PRO A 33 -21.47 -16.06 -14.71
CA PRO A 33 -20.06 -15.80 -14.97
C PRO A 33 -19.40 -15.20 -13.72
N ILE A 34 -18.29 -15.80 -13.29
CA ILE A 34 -17.47 -15.27 -12.20
C ILE A 34 -16.40 -14.37 -12.83
N PRO A 35 -16.25 -13.10 -12.39
CA PRO A 35 -15.26 -12.18 -12.95
C PRO A 35 -13.86 -12.46 -12.38
N ALA A 36 -13.26 -13.59 -12.76
CA ALA A 36 -11.95 -14.03 -12.25
C ALA A 36 -10.86 -12.97 -12.40
N LYS A 37 -10.80 -12.28 -13.56
CA LYS A 37 -9.84 -11.20 -13.81
C LYS A 37 -9.96 -10.04 -12.82
N ARG A 38 -11.19 -9.65 -12.47
CA ARG A 38 -11.42 -8.58 -11.48
C ARG A 38 -10.84 -8.96 -10.12
N HIS A 39 -11.01 -10.21 -9.71
CA HIS A 39 -10.45 -10.69 -8.44
C HIS A 39 -8.92 -10.79 -8.47
N GLU A 40 -8.33 -11.13 -9.62
CA GLU A 40 -6.88 -11.11 -9.82
C GLU A 40 -6.34 -9.69 -9.74
N ASP A 41 -6.99 -8.74 -10.42
CA ASP A 41 -6.63 -7.31 -10.40
C ASP A 41 -6.74 -6.73 -8.97
N GLU A 42 -7.84 -7.01 -8.25
CA GLU A 42 -8.02 -6.58 -6.86
C GLU A 42 -6.92 -7.12 -5.93
N ARG A 43 -6.49 -8.38 -6.12
CA ARG A 43 -5.39 -8.97 -5.34
C ARG A 43 -4.04 -8.36 -5.71
N ALA A 44 -3.80 -8.07 -6.98
CA ALA A 44 -2.57 -7.43 -7.45
C ALA A 44 -2.43 -6.02 -6.85
N VAL A 45 -3.51 -5.23 -6.84
CA VAL A 45 -3.54 -3.88 -6.24
C VAL A 45 -3.18 -3.93 -4.75
N ILE A 46 -3.73 -4.88 -3.99
CA ILE A 46 -3.43 -5.01 -2.55
C ILE A 46 -1.94 -5.31 -2.32
N VAL A 47 -1.35 -6.20 -3.13
CA VAL A 47 0.08 -6.55 -3.04
C VAL A 47 0.97 -5.35 -3.41
N GLU A 48 0.58 -4.59 -4.44
CA GLU A 48 1.31 -3.40 -4.88
C GLU A 48 1.26 -2.28 -3.84
N LEU A 49 0.09 -2.00 -3.28
CA LEU A 49 -0.06 -1.01 -2.20
C LEU A 49 0.79 -1.38 -0.97
N ALA A 50 0.82 -2.66 -0.60
CA ALA A 50 1.61 -3.14 0.52
C ALA A 50 3.12 -2.93 0.30
N ARG A 51 3.62 -3.09 -0.94
CA ARG A 51 5.02 -2.81 -1.29
C ARG A 51 5.36 -1.34 -1.16
N LEU A 52 4.50 -0.43 -1.65
CA LEU A 52 4.71 1.01 -1.54
C LEU A 52 4.84 1.47 -0.08
N THR A 53 4.07 0.89 0.84
CA THR A 53 4.17 1.23 2.27
C THR A 53 5.42 0.70 2.98
N LEU A 54 6.10 -0.29 2.40
CA LEU A 54 7.34 -0.86 2.95
C LEU A 54 8.57 -0.10 2.46
N ASP A 55 8.54 0.47 1.25
CA ASP A 55 9.65 1.21 0.65
C ASP A 55 9.80 2.65 1.19
N ASP A 56 8.78 3.21 1.84
CA ASP A 56 8.88 4.51 2.56
C ASP A 56 9.93 4.49 3.69
N ASP A 57 10.31 3.31 4.19
CA ASP A 57 11.39 3.16 5.17
C ASP A 57 12.80 3.13 4.52
N ALA A 58 12.92 3.05 3.18
CA ALA A 58 14.16 2.75 2.47
C ALA A 58 14.90 3.96 1.85
N GLU A 59 14.30 5.14 1.72
CA GLU A 59 14.92 6.29 1.02
C GLU A 59 15.45 7.40 1.94
N ILE A 60 16.06 7.04 3.07
CA ILE A 60 17.01 7.92 3.75
C ILE A 60 18.29 7.12 3.88
N GLU A 61 19.38 7.59 3.24
CA GLU A 61 20.74 7.09 3.46
C GLU A 61 20.90 6.69 4.94
N GLU A 62 21.19 5.42 5.20
CA GLU A 62 21.36 4.87 6.56
C GLU A 62 22.32 5.76 7.40
N ASP A 63 23.23 6.45 6.69
CA ASP A 63 24.14 7.50 7.14
C ASP A 63 23.53 8.88 7.50
N ALA A 64 22.21 9.03 7.63
CA ALA A 64 21.59 10.31 8.02
C ALA A 64 20.79 10.25 9.32
N SER A 65 20.68 9.09 9.97
CA SER A 65 19.96 8.95 11.24
C SER A 65 20.92 8.79 12.43
N TYR A 66 20.53 9.33 13.58
CA TYR A 66 21.24 9.16 14.86
C TYR A 66 20.24 8.80 15.95
N LEU A 67 20.52 7.71 16.67
CA LEU A 67 19.77 7.30 17.85
C LEU A 67 20.76 7.05 18.98
N ARG A 68 20.56 7.71 20.12
CA ARG A 68 21.40 7.50 21.29
C ARG A 68 21.30 6.03 21.75
N PRO A 69 22.43 5.36 22.06
CA PRO A 69 22.41 4.01 22.61
C PRO A 69 21.52 3.90 23.84
N GLY A 70 20.79 2.78 23.96
CA GLY A 70 19.82 2.54 25.04
C GLY A 70 18.42 3.10 24.79
N LEU A 71 18.17 3.76 23.64
CA LEU A 71 16.82 4.17 23.23
C LEU A 71 16.14 3.16 22.30
N PRO A 72 14.80 3.03 22.33
CA PRO A 72 14.06 2.17 21.40
C PRO A 72 14.19 2.61 19.94
N ARG A 73 14.42 1.66 19.02
CA ARG A 73 14.46 1.92 17.57
C ARG A 73 13.17 2.50 17.00
N ASP A 74 12.03 2.24 17.67
CA ASP A 74 10.73 2.79 17.30
C ASP A 74 10.68 4.33 17.35
N ILE A 75 11.60 4.98 18.08
CA ILE A 75 11.70 6.43 18.09
C ILE A 75 11.99 6.97 16.69
N LEU A 76 12.97 6.40 15.98
CA LEU A 76 13.28 6.85 14.62
C LEU A 76 12.09 6.65 13.68
N ARG A 77 11.39 5.51 13.80
CA ARG A 77 10.20 5.21 12.99
C ARG A 77 9.07 6.21 13.23
N LYS A 78 8.78 6.51 14.50
CA LYS A 78 7.78 7.51 14.90
C LYS A 78 8.16 8.92 14.42
N LEU A 79 9.45 9.27 14.46
CA LEU A 79 9.93 10.56 13.96
C LEU A 79 9.72 10.68 12.44
N ARG A 80 10.03 9.62 11.68
CA ARG A 80 9.80 9.57 10.22
C ARG A 80 8.33 9.70 9.84
N ARG A 81 7.45 9.02 10.58
CA ARG A 81 6.00 9.06 10.36
C ARG A 81 5.32 10.29 10.98
N THR A 82 6.10 11.34 11.26
CA THR A 82 5.62 12.62 11.82
C THR A 82 4.73 12.45 13.05
N HIS A 83 4.97 11.41 13.86
CA HIS A 83 4.17 11.11 15.04
C HIS A 83 4.28 12.19 16.12
N TRP A 84 5.42 12.89 16.17
CA TRP A 84 5.59 14.08 16.98
C TRP A 84 5.40 15.33 16.14
N VAL A 85 4.54 16.22 16.62
CA VAL A 85 4.35 17.55 16.04
C VAL A 85 5.63 18.35 16.23
N ILE A 86 6.12 18.95 15.14
CA ILE A 86 7.25 19.88 15.19
C ILE A 86 6.79 21.13 15.94
N GLN A 87 7.50 21.47 17.01
CA GLN A 87 7.09 22.56 17.91
C GLN A 87 7.82 23.87 17.64
N ASP A 88 8.96 23.80 16.96
CA ASP A 88 9.82 24.94 16.64
C ASP A 88 10.82 24.55 15.55
N ASP A 89 11.31 25.53 14.81
CA ASP A 89 12.24 25.32 13.71
C ASP A 89 13.33 26.39 13.59
N LEU A 90 14.49 25.94 13.10
CA LEU A 90 15.66 26.78 12.85
C LEU A 90 16.06 26.65 11.38
N ASP A 91 16.11 27.78 10.68
CA ASP A 91 16.61 27.85 9.30
C ASP A 91 18.06 28.36 9.29
N LEU A 92 18.97 27.55 8.76
CA LEU A 92 20.40 27.78 8.61
C LEU A 92 20.81 27.98 7.15
N HIS A 93 19.88 28.20 6.22
CA HIS A 93 20.20 28.49 4.83
C HIS A 93 21.08 29.74 4.75
N GLY A 94 22.25 29.60 4.14
CA GLY A 94 23.18 30.72 3.92
C GLY A 94 24.12 31.00 5.10
N PHE A 95 23.97 30.29 6.22
CA PHE A 95 24.94 30.36 7.31
C PHE A 95 26.26 29.71 6.90
N THR A 96 27.37 30.24 7.41
CA THR A 96 28.66 29.56 7.38
C THR A 96 28.67 28.38 8.35
N GLY A 97 29.64 27.47 8.21
CA GLY A 97 29.75 26.29 9.08
C GLY A 97 29.88 26.64 10.55
N ASP A 98 30.61 27.71 10.88
CA ASP A 98 30.86 28.10 12.28
C ASP A 98 29.64 28.82 12.88
N GLU A 99 28.97 29.69 12.12
CA GLU A 99 27.73 30.34 12.56
C GLU A 99 26.62 29.31 12.78
N ALA A 100 26.48 28.33 11.87
CA ALA A 100 25.48 27.27 11.98
C ALA A 100 25.63 26.44 13.26
N VAL A 101 26.87 26.16 13.69
CA VAL A 101 27.16 25.45 14.94
C VAL A 101 26.73 26.26 16.16
N LEU A 102 27.06 27.56 16.19
CA LEU A 102 26.70 28.46 17.28
C LEU A 102 25.18 28.61 17.40
N GLU A 103 24.49 28.86 16.28
CA GLU A 103 23.03 29.00 16.26
C GLU A 103 22.32 27.71 16.65
N THR A 104 22.79 26.56 16.15
CA THR A 104 22.22 25.25 16.52
C THR A 104 22.35 25.00 18.02
N ALA A 105 23.50 25.29 18.62
CA ALA A 105 23.71 25.12 20.05
C ALA A 105 22.79 26.03 20.87
N ALA A 106 22.67 27.31 20.49
CA ALA A 106 21.79 28.28 21.14
C ALA A 106 20.31 27.86 21.03
N PHE A 107 19.89 27.43 19.85
CA PHE A 107 18.53 26.95 19.56
C PHE A 107 18.18 25.72 20.41
N LEU A 108 19.02 24.68 20.42
CA LEU A 108 18.78 23.46 21.20
C LEU A 108 18.73 23.75 22.71
N ALA A 109 19.60 24.64 23.20
CA ALA A 109 19.56 25.06 24.60
C ALA A 109 18.24 25.80 24.93
N GLY A 110 17.77 26.67 24.03
CA GLY A 110 16.48 27.35 24.14
C GLY A 110 15.30 26.39 24.11
N ALA A 111 15.27 25.47 23.15
CA ALA A 111 14.25 24.43 23.02
C ALA A 111 14.16 23.55 24.27
N ARG A 112 15.33 23.17 24.84
CA ARG A 112 15.39 22.41 26.09
C ARG A 112 14.82 23.19 27.27
N ARG A 113 15.14 24.48 27.41
CA ARG A 113 14.58 25.35 28.47
C ARG A 113 13.06 25.49 28.35
N ARG A 114 12.53 25.53 27.12
CA ARG A 114 11.09 25.59 26.83
C ARG A 114 10.38 24.22 26.95
N GLY A 115 11.11 23.13 27.18
CA GLY A 115 10.54 21.79 27.25
C GLY A 115 10.08 21.21 25.91
N LEU A 116 10.60 21.72 24.78
CA LEU A 116 10.26 21.19 23.46
C LEU A 116 10.87 19.80 23.27
N ARG A 117 10.09 18.91 22.67
CA ARG A 117 10.39 17.48 22.48
C ARG A 117 10.72 17.12 21.04
N CYS A 118 10.19 17.88 20.08
CA CYS A 118 10.45 17.71 18.66
C CYS A 118 10.66 19.08 18.00
N VAL A 119 11.82 19.27 17.38
CA VAL A 119 12.21 20.48 16.67
C VAL A 119 12.81 20.13 15.32
N ARG A 120 12.79 21.06 14.38
CA ARG A 120 13.33 20.89 13.03
C ARG A 120 14.48 21.86 12.78
N ILE A 121 15.57 21.37 12.20
CA ILE A 121 16.69 22.22 11.76
C ILE A 121 16.80 22.08 10.24
N VAL A 122 16.77 23.19 9.53
CA VAL A 122 16.78 23.28 8.08
C VAL A 122 18.10 23.90 7.64
N HIS A 123 19.05 23.10 7.16
CA HIS A 123 20.38 23.57 6.74
C HIS A 123 20.56 23.67 5.22
N GLY A 124 19.55 23.28 4.46
CA GLY A 124 19.56 23.28 3.00
C GLY A 124 20.41 22.17 2.35
N LYS A 125 20.27 22.03 1.03
CA LYS A 125 20.90 20.97 0.22
C LYS A 125 22.38 21.23 -0.13
N GLY A 126 22.93 22.39 0.24
CA GLY A 126 24.32 22.76 -0.12
C GLY A 126 24.52 23.28 -1.55
N LEU A 127 23.45 23.53 -2.32
CA LEU A 127 23.57 23.96 -3.73
C LEU A 127 24.14 25.38 -3.92
N ARG A 128 24.19 26.19 -2.85
CA ARG A 128 24.64 27.59 -2.87
C ARG A 128 25.99 27.82 -2.16
N SER A 129 26.62 26.78 -1.61
CA SER A 129 27.94 26.89 -0.98
C SER A 129 29.05 26.99 -2.05
N ALA A 130 30.17 27.62 -1.69
CA ALA A 130 31.37 27.60 -2.52
C ALA A 130 31.80 26.13 -2.74
N GLY A 131 31.82 25.66 -3.99
CA GLY A 131 32.10 24.27 -4.34
C GLY A 131 30.88 23.34 -4.44
N ARG A 132 29.64 23.82 -4.19
CA ARG A 132 28.40 23.02 -4.18
C ARG A 132 28.41 21.83 -3.22
N GLU A 133 29.23 21.89 -2.17
CA GLU A 133 29.34 20.84 -1.17
C GLU A 133 28.39 21.09 0.01
N PRO A 134 27.76 20.04 0.58
CA PRO A 134 26.89 20.16 1.75
C PRO A 134 27.72 20.33 3.04
N VAL A 135 28.36 21.49 3.20
CA VAL A 135 29.25 21.82 4.33
C VAL A 135 28.51 21.74 5.67
N LEU A 136 27.27 22.25 5.72
CA LEU A 136 26.49 22.29 6.96
C LEU A 136 26.08 20.89 7.43
N LYS A 137 25.66 19.99 6.52
CA LYS A 137 25.22 18.61 6.84
C LYS A 137 26.28 17.84 7.65
N ARG A 138 27.58 18.08 7.39
CA ARG A 138 28.68 17.41 8.10
C ARG A 138 29.04 18.05 9.44
N ARG A 139 28.81 19.36 9.59
CA ARG A 139 29.25 20.15 10.75
C ARG A 139 28.25 20.11 11.91
N ILE A 140 26.96 19.95 11.63
CA ILE A 140 25.87 20.03 12.63
C ILE A 140 25.21 18.68 12.95
N ARG A 141 25.76 17.57 12.43
CA ARG A 141 25.21 16.22 12.64
C ARG A 141 25.47 15.68 14.04
#